data_AF-A0A8H2Y398-F1
#
_entry.id   AF-A0A8H2Y398-F1
#
_cell.length_a   1.000
_cell.length_b   1.000
_cell.length_c   1.000
_cell.angle_alpha   90.00
_cell.angle_beta   90.00
_cell.angle_gamma   90.00
#
_symmetry.space_group_name_H-M   'P 1'
#
loop_
_entity.id
_entity.type
_entity.pdbx_description
1 polymer ?
#
loop_
_entity_poly.entity_id
_entity_poly.type
_entity_poly.pdbx_seq_one_letter_code
_entity_poly.pdbx_strand_id
1 'polypeptide(L)'
;TSAIRFASGVTVITVKTHSLAVLKTNGPHKIRQKGMLITGKTRSALQDVVTREYTIHLHKLVHDRSFKKRAPWAVKSVVAFAQRAMGVKDVRLDPKLNQELWKLGVKSVPHRVRVKLERKRNDEEDAKEKLYVYASHVPVTTFKGLQTVVVEAE
;
A
#
# COMPACT_ATOMS: atom_id res chain seq x y z
N THR A 1 36.29 -59.33 26.80
CA THR A 1 37.69 -59.60 27.20
C THR A 1 38.54 -58.53 26.56
N SER A 2 39.26 -57.63 27.23
CA SER A 2 39.75 -57.61 28.60
C SER A 2 40.08 -56.16 28.97
N ALA A 3 39.82 -55.78 30.23
CA ALA A 3 40.40 -54.59 30.83
C ALA A 3 41.83 -54.92 31.32
N ILE A 4 42.79 -54.03 31.10
CA ILE A 4 44.06 -54.04 31.83
C ILE A 4 44.34 -52.63 32.36
N ARG A 5 44.66 -52.61 33.65
CA ARG A 5 44.87 -51.49 34.58
C ARG A 5 46.26 -50.85 34.46
N PHE A 6 46.44 -49.84 35.31
CA PHE A 6 47.65 -49.21 35.88
C PHE A 6 48.08 -47.91 35.19
N ALA A 7 48.58 -46.90 35.87
CA ALA A 7 48.46 -46.36 37.23
C ALA A 7 49.28 -45.05 37.21
N SER A 8 48.79 -44.02 37.88
CA SER A 8 49.50 -42.80 38.32
C SER A 8 50.33 -42.02 37.30
N GLY A 9 49.80 -40.87 36.88
CA GLY A 9 50.56 -39.82 36.21
C GLY A 9 49.66 -38.62 35.92
N VAL A 10 49.79 -37.57 36.73
CA VAL A 10 48.99 -36.34 36.72
C VAL A 10 48.76 -35.82 35.29
N THR A 11 47.49 -35.60 34.90
CA THR A 11 47.15 -34.84 33.69
C THR A 11 46.27 -33.66 34.09
N VAL A 12 46.78 -32.45 33.82
CA VAL A 12 46.12 -31.16 34.00
C VAL A 12 44.91 -31.12 33.06
N ILE A 13 43.68 -31.02 33.61
CA ILE A 13 42.47 -30.80 32.80
C ILE A 13 42.10 -29.33 32.86
N THR A 14 42.30 -28.68 31.72
CA THR A 14 41.95 -27.31 31.37
C THR A 14 40.49 -27.01 31.70
N VAL A 15 40.23 -25.97 32.50
CA VAL A 15 38.87 -25.46 32.75
C VAL A 15 38.30 -24.86 31.46
N LYS A 16 37.30 -25.54 30.91
CA LYS A 16 36.55 -25.10 29.73
C LYS A 16 35.78 -23.84 30.09
N THR A 17 36.19 -22.73 29.50
CA THR A 17 35.51 -21.43 29.54
C THR A 17 34.03 -21.60 29.16
N HIS A 18 33.14 -21.45 30.14
CA HIS A 18 31.72 -21.27 29.86
C HIS A 18 31.52 -19.81 29.45
N SER A 19 31.31 -19.62 28.15
CA SER A 19 31.03 -18.34 27.52
C SER A 19 29.75 -17.70 28.08
N LEU A 20 29.86 -16.41 28.34
CA LEU A 20 28.79 -15.50 28.76
C LEU A 20 27.57 -15.56 27.82
N ALA A 21 26.38 -15.63 28.42
CA ALA A 21 25.10 -15.53 27.75
C ALA A 21 24.90 -14.14 27.13
N VAL A 22 24.79 -14.09 25.80
CA VAL A 22 24.34 -12.89 25.07
C VAL A 22 22.83 -12.96 24.93
N LEU A 23 22.12 -12.11 25.67
CA LEU A 23 20.69 -11.88 25.48
C LEU A 23 20.47 -11.23 24.11
N LYS A 24 19.95 -12.00 23.15
CA LYS A 24 19.43 -11.45 21.89
C LYS A 24 18.21 -10.58 22.19
N THR A 25 18.35 -9.27 22.04
CA THR A 25 17.24 -8.33 22.05
C THR A 25 16.38 -8.56 20.80
N ASN A 26 15.10 -8.89 21.02
CA ASN A 26 14.13 -9.05 19.95
C ASN A 26 13.66 -7.67 19.46
N GLY A 27 13.73 -7.45 18.15
CA GLY A 27 12.92 -6.46 17.43
C GLY A 27 12.64 -6.97 16.00
N PRO A 28 11.81 -6.29 15.19
CA PRO A 28 10.61 -5.51 15.50
C PRO A 28 9.32 -6.32 15.25
N HIS A 29 8.18 -5.80 15.71
CA HIS A 29 6.83 -6.38 15.63
C HIS A 29 6.52 -7.19 14.35
N LYS A 30 6.22 -8.48 14.54
CA LYS A 30 5.71 -9.40 13.52
C LYS A 30 4.25 -9.01 13.17
N ILE A 31 4.04 -8.45 11.98
CA ILE A 31 2.69 -8.15 11.46
C ILE A 31 1.94 -9.47 11.28
N ARG A 32 0.93 -9.70 12.11
CA ARG A 32 0.04 -10.85 12.04
C ARG A 32 -0.85 -10.71 10.80
N GLN A 33 -0.53 -11.44 9.73
CA GLN A 33 -1.41 -11.57 8.57
C GLN A 33 -2.62 -12.42 8.97
N LYS A 34 -3.78 -11.78 9.17
CA LYS A 34 -5.05 -12.48 9.32
C LYS A 34 -5.54 -12.79 7.90
N GLY A 35 -5.30 -14.02 7.43
CA GLY A 35 -5.84 -14.51 6.17
C GLY A 35 -7.37 -14.49 6.22
N MET A 36 -7.99 -13.78 5.28
CA MET A 36 -9.45 -13.77 5.11
C MET A 36 -9.82 -14.89 4.14
N LEU A 37 -10.67 -15.82 4.58
CA LEU A 37 -11.22 -16.88 3.73
C LEU A 37 -12.18 -16.23 2.72
N ILE A 38 -11.88 -16.33 1.43
CA ILE A 38 -12.72 -15.82 0.35
C ILE A 38 -13.81 -16.88 0.10
N THR A 39 -14.99 -16.68 0.67
CA THR A 39 -16.19 -17.42 0.25
C THR A 39 -16.54 -16.97 -1.16
N GLY A 40 -16.36 -17.85 -2.14
CA GLY A 40 -16.59 -17.57 -3.56
C GLY A 40 -18.07 -17.39 -3.88
N LYS A 41 -18.57 -16.15 -3.73
CA LYS A 41 -19.74 -15.70 -4.50
C LYS A 41 -19.22 -15.22 -5.86
N THR A 42 -19.70 -15.82 -6.94
CA THR A 42 -19.50 -15.34 -8.32
C THR A 42 -20.01 -13.90 -8.39
N ARG A 43 -19.07 -12.95 -8.52
CA ARG A 43 -19.40 -11.53 -8.60
C ARG A 43 -20.11 -11.29 -9.94
N SER A 44 -21.26 -10.62 -9.91
CA SER A 44 -22.04 -10.34 -11.11
C SER A 44 -21.40 -9.21 -11.91
N ALA A 45 -21.56 -9.24 -13.24
CA ALA A 45 -20.98 -8.24 -14.15
C ALA A 45 -21.38 -6.79 -13.84
N LEU A 46 -22.50 -6.57 -13.15
CA LEU A 46 -22.94 -5.25 -12.68
C LEU A 46 -22.14 -4.78 -11.46
N GLN A 47 -21.69 -5.68 -10.58
CA GLN A 47 -20.79 -5.32 -9.48
C GLN A 47 -19.40 -4.91 -9.98
N ASP A 48 -19.10 -5.14 -11.26
CA ASP A 48 -17.86 -4.70 -11.86
C ASP A 48 -17.86 -3.21 -12.20
N VAL A 49 -19.01 -2.59 -12.48
CA VAL A 49 -19.09 -1.14 -12.69
C VAL A 49 -19.39 -0.48 -11.37
N VAL A 50 -18.45 0.33 -10.86
CA VAL A 50 -18.57 0.94 -9.55
C VAL A 50 -18.03 2.35 -9.61
N THR A 51 -18.80 3.31 -9.10
CA THR A 51 -18.30 4.67 -8.87
C THR A 51 -18.23 4.95 -7.38
N ARG A 52 -17.09 5.48 -6.93
CA ARG A 52 -16.85 5.77 -5.51
C ARG A 52 -16.09 7.07 -5.37
N GLU A 53 -16.47 7.82 -4.36
CA GLU A 53 -15.72 8.99 -3.96
C GLU A 53 -14.82 8.68 -2.77
N TYR A 54 -13.57 9.09 -2.90
CA TYR A 54 -12.53 8.93 -1.89
C TYR A 54 -11.93 10.27 -1.53
N THR A 55 -11.57 10.41 -0.25
CA THR A 55 -10.69 11.48 0.20
C THR A 55 -9.27 10.91 0.32
N ILE A 56 -8.36 11.36 -0.54
CA ILE A 56 -6.96 10.91 -0.52
C ILE A 56 -6.15 11.86 0.36
N HIS A 57 -5.48 11.31 1.37
CA HIS A 57 -4.61 12.08 2.25
C HIS A 57 -3.19 12.17 1.65
N LEU A 58 -2.98 13.14 0.75
CA LEU A 58 -1.72 13.30 0.02
C LEU A 58 -0.53 13.65 0.94
N HIS A 59 -0.73 14.49 1.96
CA HIS A 59 0.37 14.89 2.85
C HIS A 59 1.08 13.69 3.51
N LYS A 60 0.35 12.62 3.84
CA LYS A 60 0.92 11.38 4.37
C LYS A 60 1.69 10.59 3.31
N LEU A 61 1.24 10.64 2.05
CA LEU A 61 1.83 9.90 0.93
C LEU A 61 3.10 10.55 0.39
N VAL A 62 3.20 11.89 0.49
CA VAL A 62 4.38 12.67 0.07
C VAL A 62 5.32 13.06 1.23
N HIS A 63 5.18 12.41 2.38
CA HIS A 63 6.06 12.60 3.54
C HIS A 63 7.47 12.09 3.24
N ASP A 64 8.51 12.75 3.79
CA ASP A 64 9.93 12.44 3.56
C ASP A 64 10.33 12.33 2.07
N ARG A 65 9.82 13.24 1.25
CA ARG A 65 10.20 13.35 -0.16
C ARG A 65 10.81 14.71 -0.44
N SER A 66 11.86 14.73 -1.28
CA SER A 66 12.48 15.96 -1.75
C SER A 66 11.44 16.85 -2.42
N PHE A 67 11.49 18.16 -2.15
CA PHE A 67 10.47 19.11 -2.63
C PHE A 67 10.27 19.08 -4.14
N LYS A 68 11.33 18.94 -4.93
CA LYS A 68 11.27 18.85 -6.41
C LYS A 68 10.49 17.62 -6.92
N LYS A 69 10.28 16.61 -6.08
CA LYS A 69 9.63 15.35 -6.46
C LYS A 69 8.25 15.17 -5.83
N ARG A 70 7.75 16.10 -5.01
CA ARG A 70 6.49 15.92 -4.26
C ARG A 70 5.27 15.88 -5.16
N ALA A 71 5.07 16.86 -6.06
CA ALA A 71 3.92 16.84 -6.98
C ALA A 71 3.93 15.64 -7.95
N PRO A 72 5.05 15.29 -8.63
CA PRO A 72 5.11 14.07 -9.44
C PRO A 72 4.81 12.79 -8.63
N TRP A 73 5.26 12.74 -7.37
CA TRP A 73 4.98 11.61 -6.49
C TRP A 73 3.53 11.59 -6.01
N ALA A 74 2.89 12.74 -5.84
CA ALA A 74 1.48 12.84 -5.52
C ALA A 74 0.62 12.22 -6.62
N VAL A 75 0.90 12.56 -7.90
CA VAL A 75 0.21 11.95 -9.05
C VAL A 75 0.38 10.43 -9.03
N LYS A 76 1.60 9.92 -8.87
CA LYS A 76 1.87 8.48 -8.75
C LYS A 76 1.12 7.83 -7.59
N SER A 77 1.02 8.54 -6.47
CA SER A 77 0.32 8.06 -5.27
C SER A 77 -1.19 7.97 -5.49
N VAL A 78 -1.78 8.90 -6.25
CA VAL A 78 -3.20 8.84 -6.65
C VAL A 78 -3.45 7.64 -7.58
N VAL A 79 -2.56 7.41 -8.55
CA VAL A 79 -2.63 6.21 -9.41
C VAL A 79 -2.56 4.94 -8.58
N ALA A 80 -1.54 4.80 -7.72
CA ALA A 80 -1.37 3.64 -6.87
C ALA A 80 -2.55 3.43 -5.91
N PHE A 81 -3.14 4.52 -5.40
CA PHE A 81 -4.34 4.46 -4.59
C PHE A 81 -5.53 3.90 -5.39
N ALA A 82 -5.76 4.40 -6.61
CA ALA A 82 -6.84 3.94 -7.47
C ALA A 82 -6.67 2.45 -7.86
N GLN A 83 -5.45 2.05 -8.23
CA GLN A 83 -5.12 0.65 -8.53
C GLN A 83 -5.42 -0.27 -7.34
N ARG A 84 -5.01 0.15 -6.13
CA ARG A 84 -5.26 -0.63 -4.90
C ARG A 84 -6.74 -0.66 -4.51
N ALA A 85 -7.46 0.43 -4.69
CA ALA A 85 -8.86 0.55 -4.27
C ALA A 85 -9.82 -0.21 -5.20
N MET A 86 -9.55 -0.19 -6.51
CA MET A 86 -10.42 -0.76 -7.55
C MET A 86 -9.92 -2.10 -8.12
N GLY A 87 -8.65 -2.45 -7.91
CA GLY A 87 -8.04 -3.70 -8.39
C GLY A 87 -7.79 -3.74 -9.90
N VAL A 88 -7.54 -2.59 -10.51
CA VAL A 88 -7.30 -2.42 -11.97
C VAL A 88 -5.88 -1.88 -12.18
N LYS A 89 -5.22 -2.18 -13.31
CA LYS A 89 -3.88 -1.61 -13.59
C LYS A 89 -3.98 -0.34 -14.44
N ASP A 90 -4.89 -0.30 -15.42
CA ASP A 90 -5.14 0.91 -16.22
C ASP A 90 -5.93 1.97 -15.42
N VAL A 91 -5.29 3.11 -15.19
CA VAL A 91 -5.87 4.26 -14.49
C VAL A 91 -5.60 5.52 -15.30
N ARG A 92 -6.70 6.18 -15.70
CA ARG A 92 -6.70 7.41 -16.48
C ARG A 92 -7.03 8.57 -15.55
N LEU A 93 -6.12 9.54 -15.43
CA LEU A 93 -6.36 10.77 -14.67
C LEU A 93 -7.05 11.82 -15.54
N ASP A 94 -8.07 12.45 -14.98
CA ASP A 94 -8.66 13.68 -15.53
C ASP A 94 -7.63 14.82 -15.50
N PRO A 95 -7.46 15.59 -16.59
CA PRO A 95 -6.69 16.83 -16.60
C PRO A 95 -7.04 17.78 -15.46
N LYS A 96 -8.31 17.89 -15.04
CA LYS A 96 -8.69 18.76 -13.91
C LYS A 96 -8.10 18.30 -12.59
N LEU A 97 -8.06 16.99 -12.35
CA LEU A 97 -7.41 16.41 -11.18
C LEU A 97 -5.90 16.67 -11.20
N ASN A 98 -5.27 16.57 -12.37
CA ASN A 98 -3.87 16.94 -12.52
C ASN A 98 -3.64 18.42 -12.20
N GLN A 99 -4.45 19.33 -12.73
CA GLN A 99 -4.33 20.77 -12.43
C GLN A 99 -4.44 21.05 -10.92
N GLU A 100 -5.39 20.44 -10.21
CA GLU A 100 -5.54 20.65 -8.76
C GLU A 100 -4.32 20.13 -7.99
N LEU A 101 -3.74 18.99 -8.39
CA LEU A 101 -2.53 18.45 -7.77
C LEU A 101 -1.31 19.37 -7.95
N TRP A 102 -1.26 20.12 -9.05
CA TRP A 102 -0.16 21.01 -9.42
C TRP A 102 -0.41 22.50 -9.09
N LYS A 103 -1.60 22.86 -8.60
CA LYS A 103 -2.04 24.24 -8.37
C LYS A 103 -1.13 25.07 -7.46
N LEU A 104 -0.52 24.44 -6.45
CA LEU A 104 0.35 25.08 -5.46
C LEU A 104 1.86 24.91 -5.82
N GLY A 105 2.15 24.39 -7.01
CA GLY A 105 3.50 24.12 -7.52
C GLY A 105 4.10 22.79 -7.06
N VAL A 106 5.40 22.60 -7.31
CA VAL A 106 6.06 21.29 -7.11
C VAL A 106 6.29 20.93 -5.63
N LYS A 107 6.56 21.93 -4.78
CA LYS A 107 6.92 21.77 -3.36
C LYS A 107 5.71 21.52 -2.47
N SER A 108 4.62 22.23 -2.76
CA SER A 108 3.41 22.26 -1.94
C SER A 108 2.31 21.56 -2.72
N VAL A 109 1.87 20.41 -2.22
CA VAL A 109 0.76 19.65 -2.79
C VAL A 109 -0.43 19.85 -1.85
N PRO A 110 -1.68 19.93 -2.35
CA PRO A 110 -2.86 19.96 -1.48
C PRO A 110 -2.81 18.83 -0.44
N HIS A 111 -3.12 19.14 0.82
CA HIS A 111 -2.97 18.15 1.90
C HIS A 111 -3.91 16.95 1.73
N ARG A 112 -5.11 17.23 1.20
CA ARG A 112 -6.18 16.27 0.92
C ARG A 112 -6.84 16.65 -0.39
N VAL A 113 -7.27 15.67 -1.16
CA VAL A 113 -8.04 15.85 -2.39
C VAL A 113 -9.20 14.87 -2.39
N ARG A 114 -10.38 15.36 -2.78
CA ARG A 114 -11.55 14.51 -3.03
C ARG A 114 -11.53 14.09 -4.50
N VAL A 115 -11.55 12.79 -4.71
CA VAL A 115 -11.44 12.15 -6.03
C VAL A 115 -12.63 11.22 -6.21
N LYS A 116 -13.30 11.34 -7.35
CA LYS A 116 -14.29 10.36 -7.80
C LYS A 116 -13.55 9.36 -8.70
N LEU A 117 -13.64 8.09 -8.34
CA LEU A 117 -13.09 6.98 -9.11
C LEU A 117 -14.25 6.24 -9.75
N GLU A 118 -14.26 6.21 -11.08
CA GLU A 118 -15.24 5.50 -11.88
C GLU A 118 -14.57 4.32 -12.56
N ARG A 119 -14.97 3.09 -12.20
CA ARG A 119 -14.52 1.89 -12.92
C ARG A 119 -15.48 1.62 -14.06
N LYS A 120 -15.01 1.79 -15.30
CA LYS A 120 -15.79 1.61 -16.53
C LYS A 120 -15.25 0.44 -17.33
N ARG A 121 -16.11 -0.15 -18.16
CA ARG A 121 -15.71 -1.17 -19.14
C ARG A 121 -15.10 -0.47 -20.35
N ASN A 122 -14.06 -1.06 -20.91
CA ASN A 122 -13.50 -0.60 -22.17
C ASN A 122 -14.28 -1.19 -23.34
N ASP A 123 -14.62 -0.36 -24.31
CA ASP A 123 -15.36 -0.75 -25.52
C ASP A 123 -14.41 -1.00 -26.72
N GLU A 124 -13.12 -0.68 -26.58
CA GLU A 124 -12.10 -0.95 -27.61
C GLU A 124 -11.69 -2.44 -27.62
N GLU A 125 -11.78 -3.07 -28.80
CA GLU A 125 -11.59 -4.52 -28.99
C GLU A 125 -10.14 -5.00 -28.74
N ASP A 126 -9.14 -4.11 -28.90
CA ASP A 126 -7.70 -4.43 -28.76
C ASP A 126 -7.12 -4.16 -27.36
N ALA A 127 -7.95 -3.85 -26.36
CA ALA A 127 -7.46 -3.44 -25.06
C ALA A 127 -6.92 -4.61 -24.21
N LYS A 128 -5.70 -4.43 -23.68
CA LYS A 128 -5.06 -5.42 -22.76
C LYS A 128 -5.85 -5.65 -21.47
N GLU A 129 -6.60 -4.64 -21.00
CA GLU A 129 -7.46 -4.74 -19.82
C GLU A 129 -8.90 -4.37 -20.19
N LYS A 130 -9.85 -5.19 -19.74
CA LYS A 130 -11.29 -5.02 -20.00
C LYS A 130 -11.93 -3.89 -19.20
N LEU A 131 -11.27 -3.47 -18.11
CA LEU A 131 -11.75 -2.46 -17.19
C LEU A 131 -10.68 -1.38 -17.05
N TYR A 132 -11.11 -0.13 -17.02
CA TYR A 132 -10.24 1.00 -16.69
C TYR A 132 -10.87 1.84 -15.59
N VAL A 133 -10.05 2.58 -14.85
CA VAL A 133 -10.52 3.54 -13.85
C VAL A 133 -10.30 4.95 -14.37
N TYR A 134 -11.35 5.74 -14.39
CA TYR A 134 -11.27 7.18 -14.62
C TYR A 134 -11.30 7.91 -13.27
N ALA A 135 -10.27 8.73 -13.01
CA ALA A 135 -10.13 9.48 -11.78
C ALA A 135 -10.38 10.97 -12.03
N SER A 136 -11.49 11.50 -11.51
CA SER A 136 -11.87 12.91 -11.62
C SER A 136 -11.81 13.64 -10.28
N HIS A 137 -11.59 14.95 -10.33
CA HIS A 137 -11.58 15.78 -9.14
C HIS A 137 -13.00 16.24 -8.78
N VAL A 138 -13.39 16.06 -7.52
CA VAL A 138 -14.61 16.65 -6.96
C VAL A 138 -14.22 17.87 -6.14
N PRO A 139 -14.64 19.09 -6.52
CA PRO A 139 -14.38 20.28 -5.73
C PRO A 139 -15.23 20.23 -4.46
N VAL A 140 -14.59 20.43 -3.30
CA VAL A 140 -15.26 20.42 -2.00
C VAL A 140 -14.71 21.56 -1.17
N THR A 141 -15.59 22.27 -0.44
CA THR A 141 -15.21 23.36 0.45
C THR A 141 -14.56 22.86 1.75
N THR A 142 -15.05 21.77 2.34
CA THR A 142 -14.58 21.22 3.62
C THR A 142 -14.40 19.69 3.58
N PHE A 143 -13.26 19.20 4.08
CA PHE A 143 -12.94 17.75 4.14
C PHE A 143 -13.32 17.06 5.46
N LYS A 144 -13.96 17.78 6.40
CA LYS A 144 -14.39 17.23 7.68
C LYS A 144 -15.64 16.36 7.48
N GLY A 145 -15.69 15.21 8.16
CA GLY A 145 -16.85 14.30 8.11
C GLY A 145 -17.03 13.51 6.79
N LEU A 146 -16.26 13.82 5.74
CA LEU A 146 -16.39 13.12 4.47
C LEU A 146 -15.76 11.73 4.51
N GLN A 147 -16.63 10.73 4.49
CA GLN A 147 -16.27 9.32 4.36
C GLN A 147 -16.28 8.89 2.89
N THR A 148 -15.90 7.64 2.65
CA THR A 148 -15.97 7.04 1.32
C THR A 148 -17.43 6.77 0.98
N VAL A 149 -17.90 7.34 -0.13
CA VAL A 149 -19.30 7.21 -0.56
C VAL A 149 -19.31 6.43 -1.87
N VAL A 150 -20.19 5.43 -1.97
CA VAL A 150 -20.51 4.78 -3.25
C VAL A 150 -21.50 5.70 -3.94
N VAL A 151 -21.13 6.20 -5.12
CA VAL A 151 -22.04 7.03 -5.92
C VAL A 151 -22.75 6.08 -6.88
N GLU A 152 -24.07 6.10 -6.83
CA GLU A 152 -24.90 5.42 -7.83
C GLU A 152 -24.85 6.29 -9.08
N ALA A 153 -24.47 5.70 -10.21
CA ALA A 153 -24.57 6.37 -11.49
C ALA A 153 -26.05 6.32 -11.89
N GLU A 154 -26.74 7.47 -11.86
CA GLU A 154 -27.99 7.65 -12.62
C GLU A 154 -27.74 7.50 -14.12
#